data_AF-A0A3M0ZEY2-F1
#
_entry.id   AF-A0A3M0ZEY2-F1
#
_cell.length_a   1.000
_cell.length_b   1.000
_cell.length_c   1.000
_cell.angle_alpha   90.00
_cell.angle_beta   90.00
_cell.angle_gamma   90.00
#
_symmetry.space_group_name_H-M   'P 1'
#
loop_
_entity.id
_entity.type
_entity.pdbx_description
1 polymer ?
#
loop_
_entity_poly.entity_id
_entity_poly.type
_entity_poly.pdbx_seq_one_letter_code
_entity_poly.pdbx_strand_id
1 'polypeptide(L)'
;MQLSSSRFNTITGSTFGWRFCRLALALAVLVLTVPRAEALVSFGKVAALSSNAAADGADLVDDFDSAVAGDGQGKWVAVWASEDSLGGTIGTDRDILSVQSSDDGRTWSAPIPVNSGAATDTATDFAPAIKTNGSGTWIVAWSGIDLSRSTDNGASWSPSMPAGAGGTVARIGVSATGTWLITWGSASTLGGTIGSDSDIVYIRSTDDGLTWSAPAPVNTNAASDSDGDGRADLATDGSATWVVVWENSFAVYAATSIDDGLTWSPPVLVTTATTGIDSVRPRIATDGAGRWVVVWESSDSLGGTIGSDSDILYAVSDDNGATWSSAMALSPSAFVGDTRWAFDPVIATDQAGNWYVGWWSGVKFAGGGIGGDSDMVMARSTDGAQTWSLTYALSPAARSDKKSEDILMDFATDGAGGWVATWLSENSLNGTIGDDYDILVTSSTDDCPVVPAVGCAAAGKSRMTLRGAVDSSHKLVWSWSKGADTLLAEFGDPSATTDYVLCLYDDVSGTPRLELEKDALAGSTCKGAPCWQSRTDGFRYKDGKQENGAVKLLQLRAGTGGKARIKVKAVGPTLGPPPLPLSQSPSVTIQLINRESGGCWESIFSSALTNDSAQFKAKAP
;
A
#
# COMPACT_ATOMS: atom_id res chain seq x y z
N MET A 1 -16.56 68.74 -10.60
CA MET A 1 -16.18 68.87 -12.02
C MET A 1 -14.83 68.18 -12.20
N GLN A 2 -14.66 67.56 -13.36
CA GLN A 2 -13.60 66.63 -13.76
C GLN A 2 -12.14 66.94 -13.38
N LEU A 3 -11.41 65.84 -13.15
CA LEU A 3 -10.09 65.45 -13.69
C LEU A 3 -8.82 66.27 -13.40
N SER A 4 -7.75 65.47 -13.47
CA SER A 4 -6.35 65.78 -13.73
C SER A 4 -5.51 66.03 -12.47
N SER A 5 -4.54 65.17 -12.20
CA SER A 5 -3.16 65.22 -12.74
C SER A 5 -2.38 66.37 -12.07
N SER A 6 -1.12 66.28 -11.69
CA SER A 6 -0.12 65.23 -11.61
C SER A 6 1.10 65.89 -10.93
N ARG A 7 2.01 65.04 -10.43
CA ARG A 7 3.45 65.28 -10.23
C ARG A 7 3.93 66.10 -9.01
N PHE A 8 4.73 65.36 -8.23
CA PHE A 8 6.09 65.67 -7.79
C PHE A 8 6.37 67.08 -7.25
N ASN A 9 6.76 67.18 -5.98
CA ASN A 9 8.20 67.15 -5.69
C ASN A 9 8.52 66.95 -4.21
N THR A 10 9.74 66.48 -4.03
CA THR A 10 10.30 65.80 -2.88
C THR A 10 11.12 66.78 -2.03
N ILE A 11 10.91 66.73 -0.72
CA ILE A 11 11.88 66.88 0.40
C ILE A 11 12.75 68.16 0.47
N THR A 12 12.70 68.85 1.61
CA THR A 12 13.85 69.06 2.53
C THR A 12 13.42 69.88 3.75
N GLY A 13 13.77 69.44 4.97
CA GLY A 13 13.54 70.22 6.18
C GLY A 13 13.50 69.39 7.46
N SER A 14 14.69 68.97 7.89
CA SER A 14 15.07 68.51 9.22
C SER A 14 14.10 68.76 10.39
N THR A 15 13.88 67.75 11.23
CA THR A 15 14.09 67.83 12.69
C THR A 15 14.09 66.45 13.32
N PHE A 16 14.83 66.35 14.42
CA PHE A 16 15.46 65.17 14.98
C PHE A 16 14.68 64.69 16.22
N GLY A 17 14.50 63.37 16.35
CA GLY A 17 13.98 62.65 17.52
C GLY A 17 12.45 62.68 17.62
N TRP A 18 11.74 61.56 17.79
CA TRP A 18 11.84 60.66 18.94
C TRP A 18 11.63 59.17 18.55
N ARG A 19 12.32 58.32 19.31
CA ARG A 19 12.25 56.86 19.45
C ARG A 19 11.11 56.11 18.73
N PHE A 20 11.48 55.20 17.82
CA PHE A 20 10.72 53.98 17.57
C PHE A 20 11.64 52.76 17.66
N CYS A 21 11.16 51.78 18.41
CA CYS A 21 11.65 50.42 18.52
C CYS A 21 11.86 49.83 17.12
N ARG A 22 13.06 49.33 16.82
CA ARG A 22 13.29 48.54 15.61
C ARG A 22 12.67 47.16 15.84
N LEU A 23 11.41 46.97 15.45
CA LEU A 23 10.98 45.64 15.04
C LEU A 23 11.59 45.40 13.65
N ALA A 24 12.61 44.56 13.60
CA ALA A 24 13.02 43.94 12.34
C ALA A 24 11.91 42.96 11.96
N LEU A 25 11.02 43.37 11.07
CA LEU A 25 10.11 42.44 10.40
C LEU A 25 10.96 41.66 9.38
N ALA A 26 11.55 40.55 9.82
CA ALA A 26 12.02 39.53 8.90
C ALA A 26 10.78 38.96 8.22
N LEU A 27 10.53 39.39 6.99
CA LEU A 27 9.52 38.79 6.13
C LEU A 27 10.04 37.39 5.79
N ALA A 28 9.74 36.40 6.63
CA ALA A 28 9.87 35.00 6.27
C ALA A 28 8.90 34.77 5.11
N VAL A 29 9.42 34.75 3.89
CA VAL A 29 8.69 34.18 2.76
C VAL A 29 8.57 32.70 3.11
N LEU A 30 7.40 32.33 3.64
CA LEU A 30 6.98 30.94 3.74
C LEU A 30 6.87 30.45 2.29
N VAL A 31 7.95 29.87 1.78
CA VAL A 31 7.87 29.03 0.59
C VAL A 31 7.04 27.84 1.04
N LEU A 32 5.73 27.90 0.80
CA LEU A 32 4.88 26.72 0.81
C LEU A 32 5.42 25.83 -0.32
N THR A 33 6.35 24.93 0.04
CA THR A 33 6.66 23.77 -0.79
C THR A 33 5.38 22.96 -0.82
N VAL A 34 4.58 23.14 -1.88
CA VAL A 34 3.50 22.20 -2.18
C VAL A 34 4.17 20.84 -2.32
N PRO A 35 3.75 19.80 -1.56
CA PRO A 35 4.30 18.47 -1.70
C PRO A 35 4.23 18.06 -3.16
N ARG A 36 5.34 17.53 -3.67
CA ARG A 36 5.44 17.06 -5.05
C ARG A 36 4.43 15.92 -5.21
N ALA A 37 3.61 15.93 -6.26
CA ALA A 37 2.75 14.80 -6.59
C ALA A 37 3.64 13.68 -7.13
N GLU A 38 4.11 12.79 -6.26
CA GLU A 38 5.04 11.74 -6.63
C GLU A 38 4.34 10.55 -7.31
N ALA A 39 5.10 9.77 -8.09
CA ALA A 39 4.58 8.55 -8.71
C ALA A 39 4.04 7.63 -7.60
N LEU A 40 2.87 7.03 -7.79
CA LEU A 40 2.25 6.13 -6.83
C LEU A 40 2.55 4.69 -7.25
N VAL A 41 2.59 3.75 -6.29
CA VAL A 41 2.56 2.32 -6.66
C VAL A 41 1.21 2.09 -7.34
N SER A 42 1.28 1.54 -8.55
CA SER A 42 0.10 1.17 -9.30
C SER A 42 -0.30 -0.24 -8.88
N PHE A 43 -1.55 -0.42 -8.49
CA PHE A 43 -2.09 -1.74 -8.22
C PHE A 43 -2.79 -2.29 -9.46
N GLY A 44 -2.64 -3.59 -9.63
CA GLY A 44 -3.14 -4.33 -10.76
C GLY A 44 -4.65 -4.55 -10.72
N LYS A 45 -5.09 -5.50 -11.54
CA LYS A 45 -6.48 -5.93 -11.57
C LYS A 45 -6.84 -6.58 -10.23
N VAL A 46 -7.98 -6.18 -9.68
CA VAL A 46 -8.59 -6.85 -8.52
C VAL A 46 -9.08 -8.25 -8.93
N ALA A 47 -8.79 -9.23 -8.09
CA ALA A 47 -9.28 -10.60 -8.19
C ALA A 47 -9.82 -11.06 -6.83
N ALA A 48 -10.68 -12.07 -6.82
CA ALA A 48 -10.93 -12.82 -5.60
C ALA A 48 -9.68 -13.62 -5.23
N LEU A 49 -9.35 -13.64 -3.95
CA LEU A 49 -8.21 -14.36 -3.40
C LEU A 49 -8.44 -15.87 -3.45
N SER A 50 -9.69 -16.29 -3.23
CA SER A 50 -10.09 -17.69 -3.18
C SER A 50 -10.68 -18.12 -4.54
N SER A 51 -10.36 -19.34 -4.98
CA SER A 51 -10.90 -19.89 -6.24
C SER A 51 -12.36 -20.37 -6.12
N ASN A 52 -12.88 -20.40 -4.89
CA ASN A 52 -14.20 -20.85 -4.47
C ASN A 52 -15.19 -19.71 -4.21
N ALA A 53 -14.76 -18.44 -4.30
CA ALA A 53 -15.59 -17.22 -4.23
C ALA A 53 -16.83 -17.17 -5.15
N ALA A 54 -17.01 -18.15 -6.04
CA ALA A 54 -18.17 -18.24 -6.92
C ALA A 54 -19.14 -19.35 -6.51
N ALA A 55 -18.82 -20.09 -5.44
CA ALA A 55 -19.49 -21.31 -5.00
C ALA A 55 -19.98 -21.24 -3.55
N ASP A 56 -19.65 -20.18 -2.83
CA ASP A 56 -20.28 -19.77 -1.57
C ASP A 56 -21.80 -19.66 -1.70
N GLY A 57 -22.48 -19.93 -0.59
CA GLY A 57 -23.93 -19.83 -0.52
C GLY A 57 -24.36 -18.36 -0.45
N ALA A 58 -25.65 -18.09 -0.64
CA ALA A 58 -26.20 -16.75 -0.46
C ALA A 58 -26.25 -16.27 1.02
N ASP A 59 -25.43 -16.85 1.91
CA ASP A 59 -25.31 -16.39 3.30
C ASP A 59 -24.25 -15.29 3.34
N LEU A 60 -24.55 -14.18 4.02
CA LEU A 60 -23.89 -12.91 3.75
C LEU A 60 -22.46 -12.78 4.34
N VAL A 61 -21.91 -13.83 4.96
CA VAL A 61 -20.68 -13.70 5.76
C VAL A 61 -19.90 -15.02 5.94
N ASP A 62 -19.34 -15.54 4.85
CA ASP A 62 -18.48 -16.74 4.91
C ASP A 62 -17.01 -16.41 5.23
N ASP A 63 -16.46 -15.29 4.73
CA ASP A 63 -15.05 -14.92 4.88
C ASP A 63 -14.81 -13.65 5.74
N PHE A 64 -13.75 -13.66 6.56
CA PHE A 64 -13.39 -12.55 7.46
C PHE A 64 -11.88 -12.39 7.65
N ASP A 65 -11.47 -11.18 8.07
CA ASP A 65 -10.15 -10.88 8.63
C ASP A 65 -8.98 -11.48 7.83
N SER A 66 -8.61 -10.83 6.72
CA SER A 66 -7.45 -11.26 5.95
C SER A 66 -6.12 -10.74 6.52
N ALA A 67 -5.07 -11.53 6.38
CA ALA A 67 -3.69 -11.08 6.55
C ALA A 67 -2.79 -11.65 5.46
N VAL A 68 -1.75 -10.92 5.06
CA VAL A 68 -0.84 -11.34 3.99
C VAL A 68 0.62 -11.07 4.34
N ALA A 69 1.51 -11.98 3.92
CA ALA A 69 2.95 -11.80 4.04
C ALA A 69 3.70 -12.31 2.79
N GLY A 70 4.85 -11.68 2.51
CA GLY A 70 5.77 -12.08 1.44
C GLY A 70 7.16 -12.44 2.00
N ASP A 71 7.88 -13.32 1.33
CA ASP A 71 9.22 -13.79 1.75
C ASP A 71 10.39 -12.95 1.21
N GLY A 72 10.13 -11.90 0.45
CA GLY A 72 11.18 -11.12 -0.22
C GLY A 72 11.72 -11.76 -1.50
N GLN A 73 11.21 -12.92 -1.90
CA GLN A 73 11.70 -13.73 -3.03
C GLN A 73 10.57 -14.15 -3.99
N GLY A 74 9.43 -13.46 -3.93
CA GLY A 74 8.27 -13.66 -4.79
C GLY A 74 7.29 -14.75 -4.35
N LYS A 75 7.45 -15.30 -3.13
CA LYS A 75 6.42 -16.11 -2.49
C LYS A 75 5.58 -15.26 -1.57
N TRP A 76 4.28 -15.44 -1.68
CA TRP A 76 3.29 -14.76 -0.85
C TRP A 76 2.34 -15.78 -0.27
N VAL A 77 1.94 -15.58 0.97
CA VAL A 77 0.90 -16.36 1.62
C VAL A 77 -0.11 -15.40 2.20
N ALA A 78 -1.38 -15.62 1.88
CA ALA A 78 -2.51 -14.91 2.46
C ALA A 78 -3.35 -15.90 3.28
N VAL A 79 -3.89 -15.40 4.38
CA VAL A 79 -4.72 -16.16 5.32
C VAL A 79 -5.98 -15.37 5.64
N TRP A 80 -7.08 -16.07 5.93
CA TRP A 80 -8.34 -15.48 6.34
C TRP A 80 -9.16 -16.50 7.13
N ALA A 81 -10.15 -16.04 7.89
CA ALA A 81 -11.09 -16.90 8.57
C ALA A 81 -12.28 -17.20 7.65
N SER A 82 -12.72 -18.46 7.58
CA SER A 82 -13.77 -18.90 6.67
C SER A 82 -14.67 -19.99 7.28
N GLU A 83 -15.95 -20.00 6.93
CA GLU A 83 -16.90 -21.09 7.27
C GLU A 83 -17.01 -22.15 6.14
N ASP A 84 -16.24 -22.01 5.04
CA ASP A 84 -16.26 -22.98 3.93
C ASP A 84 -15.66 -24.34 4.34
N SER A 85 -16.49 -25.38 4.29
CA SER A 85 -16.10 -26.77 4.52
C SER A 85 -15.10 -27.38 3.52
N LEU A 86 -14.71 -26.63 2.49
CA LEU A 86 -13.86 -27.07 1.38
C LEU A 86 -14.37 -28.37 0.74
N GLY A 87 -15.66 -28.38 0.40
CA GLY A 87 -16.35 -29.56 -0.13
C GLY A 87 -16.52 -30.70 0.88
N GLY A 88 -16.61 -30.37 2.17
CA GLY A 88 -16.75 -31.33 3.28
C GLY A 88 -15.45 -32.01 3.71
N THR A 89 -14.30 -31.40 3.41
CA THR A 89 -12.99 -31.88 3.90
C THR A 89 -12.66 -31.35 5.29
N ILE A 90 -13.24 -30.22 5.68
CA ILE A 90 -13.22 -29.67 7.04
C ILE A 90 -14.65 -29.46 7.57
N GLY A 91 -14.77 -28.95 8.80
CA GLY A 91 -16.05 -28.72 9.48
C GLY A 91 -16.89 -27.60 8.85
N THR A 92 -17.91 -27.15 9.55
CA THR A 92 -18.69 -25.94 9.19
C THR A 92 -18.56 -24.86 10.26
N ASP A 93 -17.72 -25.11 11.25
CA ASP A 93 -17.17 -24.07 12.10
C ASP A 93 -16.20 -23.20 11.31
N ARG A 94 -15.81 -22.09 11.91
CA ARG A 94 -14.92 -21.13 11.25
C ARG A 94 -13.48 -21.57 11.46
N ASP A 95 -12.80 -21.84 10.35
CA ASP A 95 -11.40 -22.24 10.30
C ASP A 95 -10.55 -21.13 9.68
N ILE A 96 -9.24 -21.14 9.94
CA ILE A 96 -8.30 -20.28 9.19
C ILE A 96 -7.87 -21.00 7.92
N LEU A 97 -8.13 -20.39 6.77
CA LEU A 97 -7.69 -20.85 5.46
C LEU A 97 -6.45 -20.10 4.99
N SER A 98 -5.73 -20.70 4.04
CA SER A 98 -4.56 -20.11 3.40
C SER A 98 -4.50 -20.39 1.90
N VAL A 99 -3.91 -19.44 1.18
CA VAL A 99 -3.48 -19.61 -0.21
C VAL A 99 -2.05 -19.12 -0.37
N GLN A 100 -1.35 -19.66 -1.37
CA GLN A 100 0.00 -19.23 -1.73
C GLN A 100 0.04 -18.71 -3.17
N SER A 101 0.90 -17.72 -3.38
CA SER A 101 1.28 -17.22 -4.69
C SER A 101 2.78 -17.43 -4.92
N SER A 102 3.13 -17.63 -6.18
CA SER A 102 4.51 -17.84 -6.64
C SER A 102 4.94 -16.86 -7.74
N ASP A 103 4.10 -15.86 -8.00
CA ASP A 103 4.20 -14.90 -9.09
C ASP A 103 3.79 -13.49 -8.62
N ASP A 104 4.25 -13.10 -7.42
CA ASP A 104 4.02 -11.80 -6.78
C ASP A 104 2.54 -11.42 -6.61
N GLY A 105 1.73 -12.36 -6.11
CA GLY A 105 0.32 -12.14 -5.81
C GLY A 105 -0.57 -12.04 -7.06
N ARG A 106 -0.05 -12.36 -8.26
CA ARG A 106 -0.82 -12.31 -9.52
C ARG A 106 -1.77 -13.50 -9.65
N THR A 107 -1.34 -14.69 -9.22
CA THR A 107 -2.18 -15.89 -9.12
C THR A 107 -2.01 -16.57 -7.77
N TRP A 108 -3.07 -17.25 -7.34
CA TRP A 108 -3.17 -17.89 -6.03
C TRP A 108 -3.58 -19.36 -6.17
N SER A 109 -3.10 -20.21 -5.27
CA SER A 109 -3.49 -21.61 -5.18
C SER A 109 -4.95 -21.78 -4.74
N ALA A 110 -5.47 -23.01 -4.79
CA ALA A 110 -6.70 -23.33 -4.08
C ALA A 110 -6.49 -23.21 -2.55
N PRO A 111 -7.54 -22.87 -1.77
CA PRO A 111 -7.48 -22.78 -0.32
C PRO A 111 -7.14 -24.12 0.35
N ILE A 112 -6.38 -24.05 1.44
CA ILE A 112 -6.15 -25.17 2.38
C ILE A 112 -6.26 -24.66 3.84
N PRO A 113 -6.65 -25.51 4.81
CA PRO A 113 -6.68 -25.11 6.22
C PRO A 113 -5.27 -24.89 6.77
N VAL A 114 -5.12 -23.89 7.63
CA VAL A 114 -3.86 -23.50 8.30
C VAL A 114 -3.51 -24.43 9.47
N ASN A 115 -4.42 -25.27 9.92
CA ASN A 115 -4.16 -26.32 10.90
C ASN A 115 -4.48 -27.68 10.29
N SER A 116 -3.58 -28.66 10.46
CA SER A 116 -3.85 -30.04 9.99
C SER A 116 -4.96 -30.74 10.79
N GLY A 117 -5.58 -30.07 11.76
CA GLY A 117 -6.62 -30.56 12.66
C GLY A 117 -8.03 -30.02 12.38
N ALA A 118 -8.19 -29.06 11.46
CA ALA A 118 -9.47 -28.39 11.13
C ALA A 118 -10.66 -29.36 11.01
N ALA A 119 -10.45 -30.49 10.32
CA ALA A 119 -11.52 -31.47 10.09
C ALA A 119 -12.13 -32.10 11.35
N THR A 120 -11.50 -31.94 12.51
CA THR A 120 -11.98 -32.44 13.81
C THR A 120 -12.13 -31.33 14.84
N ASP A 121 -11.71 -30.12 14.51
CA ASP A 121 -11.93 -28.96 15.36
C ASP A 121 -13.42 -28.60 15.35
N THR A 122 -13.83 -27.89 16.40
CA THR A 122 -15.18 -27.31 16.50
C THR A 122 -15.12 -25.88 17.06
N ALA A 123 -13.90 -25.38 17.32
CA ALA A 123 -13.67 -24.02 17.80
C ALA A 123 -13.89 -23.03 16.64
N THR A 124 -14.27 -21.80 16.99
CA THR A 124 -14.38 -20.73 16.01
C THR A 124 -13.08 -19.96 16.00
N ASP A 125 -12.38 -20.00 14.86
CA ASP A 125 -11.11 -19.33 14.64
C ASP A 125 -11.29 -18.03 13.86
N PHE A 126 -10.65 -16.94 14.29
CA PHE A 126 -10.75 -15.63 13.63
C PHE A 126 -9.51 -14.75 13.89
N ALA A 127 -9.45 -13.58 13.26
CA ALA A 127 -8.37 -12.60 13.36
C ALA A 127 -6.95 -13.20 13.16
N PRO A 128 -6.69 -13.90 12.05
CA PRO A 128 -5.38 -14.46 11.78
C PRO A 128 -4.35 -13.35 11.54
N ALA A 129 -3.10 -13.63 11.92
CA ALA A 129 -1.94 -12.86 11.57
C ALA A 129 -0.84 -13.79 11.08
N ILE A 130 -0.12 -13.39 10.04
CA ILE A 130 0.92 -14.20 9.41
C ILE A 130 2.24 -13.43 9.32
N LYS A 131 3.36 -14.13 9.54
CA LYS A 131 4.70 -13.60 9.26
C LYS A 131 5.62 -14.71 8.77
N THR A 132 6.62 -14.31 7.98
CA THR A 132 7.72 -15.18 7.52
C THR A 132 9.06 -14.59 7.92
N ASN A 133 10.03 -15.46 8.19
CA ASN A 133 11.43 -15.06 8.37
C ASN A 133 12.16 -14.81 7.04
N GLY A 134 11.48 -14.91 5.90
CA GLY A 134 12.05 -14.74 4.55
C GLY A 134 12.94 -15.90 4.10
N SER A 135 13.16 -16.92 4.96
CA SER A 135 14.00 -18.10 4.67
C SER A 135 13.22 -19.41 4.60
N GLY A 136 11.88 -19.31 4.53
CA GLY A 136 10.98 -20.44 4.29
C GLY A 136 10.13 -20.87 5.49
N THR A 137 10.31 -20.27 6.67
CA THR A 137 9.43 -20.51 7.82
C THR A 137 8.34 -19.46 7.87
N TRP A 138 7.09 -19.93 7.94
CA TRP A 138 5.89 -19.12 8.07
C TRP A 138 5.17 -19.50 9.35
N ILE A 139 4.70 -18.52 10.09
CA ILE A 139 3.91 -18.73 11.31
C ILE A 139 2.62 -17.95 11.17
N VAL A 140 1.51 -18.62 11.45
CA VAL A 140 0.19 -18.03 11.59
C VAL A 140 -0.24 -18.14 13.05
N ALA A 141 -0.79 -17.06 13.57
CA ALA A 141 -1.39 -16.98 14.89
C ALA A 141 -2.82 -16.45 14.77
N TRP A 142 -3.76 -16.96 15.56
CA TRP A 142 -5.16 -16.52 15.51
C TRP A 142 -5.79 -16.44 16.90
N SER A 143 -7.08 -16.12 16.95
CA SER A 143 -7.87 -15.99 18.18
C SER A 143 -7.65 -17.17 19.15
N GLY A 144 -7.60 -16.89 20.45
CA GLY A 144 -7.26 -17.93 21.45
C GLY A 144 -5.75 -18.12 21.64
N ILE A 145 -4.93 -17.58 20.74
CA ILE A 145 -3.45 -17.68 20.71
C ILE A 145 -3.03 -19.13 20.43
N ASP A 146 -3.66 -19.68 19.41
CA ASP A 146 -3.26 -20.89 18.73
C ASP A 146 -2.34 -20.54 17.55
N LEU A 147 -1.35 -21.40 17.32
CA LEU A 147 -0.29 -21.18 16.35
C LEU A 147 -0.15 -22.36 15.39
N SER A 148 0.21 -22.06 14.15
CA SER A 148 0.61 -23.07 13.17
C SER A 148 1.81 -22.61 12.36
N ARG A 149 2.63 -23.58 11.94
CA ARG A 149 3.91 -23.33 11.28
C ARG A 149 3.99 -24.09 9.96
N SER A 150 4.51 -23.43 8.94
CA SER A 150 4.87 -24.00 7.64
C SER A 150 6.37 -23.83 7.36
N THR A 151 6.96 -24.82 6.70
CA THR A 151 8.35 -24.80 6.19
C THR A 151 8.45 -25.05 4.69
N ASP A 152 7.31 -25.00 4.00
CA ASP A 152 7.17 -25.30 2.58
C ASP A 152 6.38 -24.19 1.86
N ASN A 153 6.52 -22.96 2.35
CA ASN A 153 5.89 -21.75 1.82
C ASN A 153 4.36 -21.78 1.82
N GLY A 154 3.77 -22.29 2.90
CA GLY A 154 2.32 -22.35 3.07
C GLY A 154 1.66 -23.45 2.24
N ALA A 155 2.44 -24.40 1.70
CA ALA A 155 1.88 -25.55 0.99
C ALA A 155 1.30 -26.60 1.97
N SER A 156 1.82 -26.66 3.19
CA SER A 156 1.25 -27.41 4.31
C SER A 156 1.58 -26.77 5.65
N TRP A 157 0.79 -27.13 6.66
CA TRP A 157 0.86 -26.55 8.00
C TRP A 157 0.90 -27.61 9.09
N SER A 158 1.53 -27.28 10.21
CA SER A 158 1.58 -28.15 11.38
C SER A 158 0.21 -28.29 12.07
N PRO A 159 0.05 -29.24 13.01
CA PRO A 159 -1.05 -29.18 13.96
C PRO A 159 -1.04 -27.87 14.76
N SER A 160 -2.21 -27.43 15.21
CA SER A 160 -2.32 -26.27 16.09
C SER A 160 -1.54 -26.49 17.39
N MET A 161 -0.83 -25.46 17.83
CA MET A 161 -0.15 -25.38 19.12
C MET A 161 -0.76 -24.23 19.94
N PRO A 162 -1.46 -24.53 21.06
CA PRO A 162 -1.88 -23.50 22.00
C PRO A 162 -0.66 -22.88 22.67
N ALA A 163 -0.51 -21.56 22.55
CA ALA A 163 0.66 -20.83 23.05
C ALA A 163 0.32 -19.73 24.08
N GLY A 164 -0.96 -19.41 24.26
CA GLY A 164 -1.42 -18.39 25.21
C GLY A 164 -2.74 -18.72 25.89
N ALA A 165 -3.16 -17.85 26.82
CA ALA A 165 -4.40 -18.00 27.59
C ALA A 165 -5.36 -16.84 27.28
N GLY A 166 -6.17 -17.00 26.22
CA GLY A 166 -7.21 -16.04 25.87
C GLY A 166 -6.66 -14.73 25.31
N GLY A 167 -7.07 -14.41 24.08
CA GLY A 167 -6.65 -13.22 23.36
C GLY A 167 -7.53 -12.96 22.15
N THR A 168 -7.66 -11.70 21.77
CA THR A 168 -8.57 -11.25 20.70
C THR A 168 -7.87 -11.07 19.36
N VAL A 169 -6.73 -10.36 19.34
CA VAL A 169 -5.98 -10.05 18.12
C VAL A 169 -4.51 -10.30 18.38
N ALA A 170 -3.95 -11.29 17.69
CA ALA A 170 -2.52 -11.52 17.68
C ALA A 170 -1.85 -10.65 16.60
N ARG A 171 -0.68 -10.13 16.90
CA ARG A 171 0.26 -9.59 15.91
C ARG A 171 1.58 -10.32 16.05
N ILE A 172 2.24 -10.55 14.91
CA ILE A 172 3.46 -11.35 14.84
C ILE A 172 4.57 -10.58 14.13
N GLY A 173 5.77 -10.65 14.70
CA GLY A 173 6.97 -10.10 14.10
C GLY A 173 8.14 -11.06 14.25
N VAL A 174 9.14 -10.91 13.39
CA VAL A 174 10.38 -11.67 13.42
C VAL A 174 11.55 -10.73 13.15
N SER A 175 12.59 -10.80 13.98
CA SER A 175 13.83 -10.05 13.77
C SER A 175 14.72 -10.78 12.75
N ALA A 176 15.66 -10.06 12.11
CA ALA A 176 16.63 -10.69 11.22
C ALA A 176 17.61 -11.62 11.97
N THR A 177 17.65 -11.55 13.31
CA THR A 177 18.39 -12.49 14.16
C THR A 177 17.64 -13.79 14.44
N GLY A 178 16.38 -13.91 14.00
CA GLY A 178 15.57 -15.14 14.09
C GLY A 178 14.69 -15.22 15.35
N THR A 179 14.52 -14.11 16.08
CA THR A 179 13.61 -14.05 17.22
C THR A 179 12.20 -13.74 16.75
N TRP A 180 11.25 -14.60 17.11
CA TRP A 180 9.85 -14.39 16.84
C TRP A 180 9.15 -13.84 18.08
N LEU A 181 8.32 -12.81 17.89
CA LEU A 181 7.43 -12.27 18.92
C LEU A 181 5.99 -12.32 18.45
N ILE A 182 5.10 -12.72 19.35
CA ILE A 182 3.65 -12.63 19.17
C ILE A 182 3.08 -11.85 20.34
N THR A 183 2.29 -10.81 20.07
CA THR A 183 1.68 -9.95 21.08
C THR A 183 0.15 -9.92 20.92
N TRP A 184 -0.57 -9.78 22.02
CA TRP A 184 -2.04 -9.66 22.05
C TRP A 184 -2.51 -8.96 23.34
N GLY A 185 -3.79 -8.56 23.38
CA GLY A 185 -4.45 -8.09 24.60
C GLY A 185 -5.08 -9.26 25.38
N SER A 186 -4.87 -9.32 26.69
CA SER A 186 -5.39 -10.39 27.56
C SER A 186 -5.95 -9.86 28.87
N ALA A 187 -7.15 -10.30 29.25
CA ALA A 187 -7.74 -10.08 30.57
C ALA A 187 -7.46 -11.22 31.58
N SER A 188 -6.61 -12.19 31.19
CA SER A 188 -6.21 -13.28 32.08
C SER A 188 -5.19 -12.77 33.08
N THR A 189 -5.43 -12.88 34.38
CA THR A 189 -4.47 -12.43 35.42
C THR A 189 -3.05 -13.01 35.32
N LEU A 190 -2.82 -14.04 34.48
CA LEU A 190 -1.55 -14.77 34.35
C LEU A 190 -0.92 -15.15 35.69
N GLY A 191 -1.74 -15.65 36.61
CA GLY A 191 -1.30 -16.02 37.97
C GLY A 191 -0.97 -14.82 38.87
N GLY A 192 -1.52 -13.64 38.58
CA GLY A 192 -1.28 -12.38 39.29
C GLY A 192 -0.13 -11.55 38.73
N THR A 193 0.36 -11.89 37.53
CA THR A 193 1.40 -11.12 36.82
C THR A 193 0.84 -9.84 36.19
N ILE A 194 -0.44 -9.86 35.82
CA ILE A 194 -1.19 -8.73 35.28
C ILE A 194 -2.52 -8.54 36.03
N GLY A 195 -3.19 -7.42 35.77
CA GLY A 195 -4.42 -7.01 36.42
C GLY A 195 -5.64 -7.86 36.06
N SER A 196 -6.83 -7.31 36.30
CA SER A 196 -8.11 -7.95 35.91
C SER A 196 -8.75 -7.31 34.68
N ASP A 197 -8.23 -6.16 34.30
CA ASP A 197 -8.41 -5.48 33.04
C ASP A 197 -7.58 -6.17 31.93
N SER A 198 -7.75 -5.68 30.70
CA SER A 198 -7.02 -6.20 29.55
C SER A 198 -5.65 -5.55 29.50
N ASP A 199 -4.60 -6.34 29.37
CA ASP A 199 -3.21 -5.90 29.28
C ASP A 199 -2.53 -6.45 28.04
N ILE A 200 -1.46 -5.79 27.59
CA ILE A 200 -0.68 -6.28 26.45
C ILE A 200 0.34 -7.29 26.92
N VAL A 201 0.27 -8.49 26.36
CA VAL A 201 1.18 -9.60 26.67
C VAL A 201 1.84 -10.11 25.41
N TYR A 202 2.97 -10.79 25.57
CA TYR A 202 3.72 -11.39 24.48
C TYR A 202 4.27 -12.78 24.83
N ILE A 203 4.59 -13.54 23.77
CA ILE A 203 5.44 -14.74 23.81
C ILE A 203 6.58 -14.59 22.83
N ARG A 204 7.68 -15.30 23.11
CA ARG A 204 8.92 -15.22 22.35
C ARG A 204 9.42 -16.62 21.99
N SER A 205 9.88 -16.77 20.76
CA SER A 205 10.62 -17.94 20.29
C SER A 205 11.99 -17.54 19.76
N THR A 206 13.00 -18.38 20.03
CA THR A 206 14.39 -18.21 19.55
C THR A 206 14.90 -19.44 18.81
N ASP A 207 13.99 -20.39 18.54
CA ASP A 207 14.25 -21.65 17.85
C ASP A 207 13.31 -21.80 16.65
N ASP A 208 13.04 -20.68 15.97
CA ASP A 208 12.25 -20.61 14.74
C ASP A 208 10.81 -21.10 14.88
N GLY A 209 10.17 -20.76 16.01
CA GLY A 209 8.77 -21.08 16.29
C GLY A 209 8.54 -22.52 16.77
N LEU A 210 9.59 -23.26 17.12
CA LEU A 210 9.46 -24.63 17.65
C LEU A 210 9.01 -24.64 19.11
N THR A 211 9.51 -23.71 19.93
CA THR A 211 9.08 -23.53 21.30
C THR A 211 8.89 -22.05 21.64
N TRP A 212 8.01 -21.78 22.60
CA TRP A 212 7.61 -20.44 23.00
C TRP A 212 7.80 -20.25 24.51
N SER A 213 8.16 -19.04 24.91
CA SER A 213 8.17 -18.63 26.32
C SER A 213 6.76 -18.69 26.92
N ALA A 214 6.67 -18.66 28.25
CA ALA A 214 5.41 -18.34 28.90
C ALA A 214 4.98 -16.90 28.57
N PRO A 215 3.66 -16.60 28.54
CA PRO A 215 3.17 -15.24 28.35
C PRO A 215 3.70 -14.28 29.43
N ALA A 216 4.13 -13.08 29.01
CA ALA A 216 4.60 -12.03 29.90
C ALA A 216 4.06 -10.65 29.45
N PRO A 217 3.87 -9.69 30.37
CA PRO A 217 3.39 -8.35 29.99
C PRO A 217 4.43 -7.56 29.20
N VAL A 218 3.95 -6.76 28.26
CA VAL A 218 4.69 -5.70 27.56
C VAL A 218 4.64 -4.42 28.39
N ASN A 219 3.44 -3.99 28.78
CA ASN A 219 3.23 -2.79 29.59
C ASN A 219 3.65 -3.06 31.05
N THR A 220 4.69 -2.37 31.54
CA THR A 220 5.26 -2.64 32.89
C THR A 220 4.33 -2.28 34.06
N ASN A 221 3.23 -1.56 33.78
CA ASN A 221 2.20 -1.13 34.70
C ASN A 221 1.01 -2.10 34.79
N ALA A 222 0.96 -3.16 33.98
CA ALA A 222 -0.17 -4.08 33.84
C ALA A 222 -0.80 -4.59 35.15
N ALA A 223 0.02 -4.79 36.19
CA ALA A 223 -0.49 -5.26 37.48
C ALA A 223 -1.16 -4.16 38.34
N SER A 224 -1.09 -2.89 37.92
CA SER A 224 -1.34 -1.72 38.77
C SER A 224 -2.26 -0.67 38.18
N ASP A 225 -2.35 -0.57 36.86
CA ASP A 225 -3.39 0.24 36.24
C ASP A 225 -4.72 -0.54 36.17
N SER A 226 -5.73 0.13 35.66
CA SER A 226 -7.10 -0.39 35.61
C SER A 226 -7.78 -0.04 34.29
N ASP A 227 -7.00 0.50 33.34
CA ASP A 227 -7.49 0.96 32.05
C ASP A 227 -7.25 -0.17 31.05
N GLY A 228 -8.31 -0.60 30.35
CA GLY A 228 -8.15 -1.68 29.38
C GLY A 228 -7.21 -1.28 28.24
N ASP A 229 -6.12 -2.03 28.09
CA ASP A 229 -5.18 -1.98 26.99
C ASP A 229 -5.51 -3.06 25.95
N GLY A 230 -5.50 -2.69 24.66
CA GLY A 230 -5.89 -3.60 23.58
C GLY A 230 -5.32 -3.22 22.21
N ARG A 231 -5.66 -4.05 21.21
CA ARG A 231 -5.29 -3.86 19.79
C ARG A 231 -3.81 -3.51 19.58
N ALA A 232 -2.94 -4.30 20.19
CA ALA A 232 -1.51 -4.10 20.05
C ALA A 232 -1.03 -4.38 18.61
N ASP A 233 -0.01 -3.65 18.17
CA ASP A 233 0.77 -3.91 16.97
C ASP A 233 2.27 -3.78 17.27
N LEU A 234 3.11 -4.44 16.50
CA LEU A 234 4.55 -4.48 16.77
C LEU A 234 5.42 -4.37 15.52
N ALA A 235 6.58 -3.74 15.68
CA ALA A 235 7.61 -3.68 14.67
C ALA A 235 9.00 -3.90 15.30
N THR A 236 9.97 -4.32 14.48
CA THR A 236 11.38 -4.48 14.87
C THR A 236 12.28 -3.84 13.83
N ASP A 237 13.41 -3.30 14.27
CA ASP A 237 14.47 -2.82 13.38
C ASP A 237 15.26 -3.96 12.72
N GLY A 238 14.84 -5.22 12.95
CA GLY A 238 15.52 -6.41 12.47
C GLY A 238 16.71 -6.83 13.33
N SER A 239 17.05 -6.07 14.37
CA SER A 239 18.13 -6.37 15.31
C SER A 239 17.58 -6.75 16.68
N ALA A 240 17.89 -5.99 17.74
CA ALA A 240 17.41 -6.23 19.09
C ALA A 240 16.28 -5.26 19.51
N THR A 241 15.95 -4.28 18.67
CA THR A 241 14.93 -3.29 19.03
C THR A 241 13.55 -3.78 18.59
N TRP A 242 12.61 -3.75 19.51
CA TRP A 242 11.19 -3.99 19.27
C TRP A 242 10.40 -2.83 19.84
N VAL A 243 9.40 -2.34 19.10
CA VAL A 243 8.44 -1.36 19.58
C VAL A 243 7.06 -1.96 19.45
N VAL A 244 6.32 -1.99 20.56
CA VAL A 244 4.91 -2.39 20.60
C VAL A 244 4.08 -1.15 20.88
N VAL A 245 3.02 -0.97 20.11
CA VAL A 245 2.03 0.09 20.30
C VAL A 245 0.67 -0.50 20.60
N TRP A 246 -0.16 0.21 21.37
CA TRP A 246 -1.51 -0.24 21.72
C TRP A 246 -2.43 0.93 22.02
N GLU A 247 -3.73 0.66 21.99
CA GLU A 247 -4.75 1.60 22.41
C GLU A 247 -5.15 1.36 23.86
N ASN A 248 -5.48 2.43 24.56
CA ASN A 248 -6.29 2.39 25.76
C ASN A 248 -7.57 3.22 25.56
N SER A 249 -8.31 3.52 26.64
CA SER A 249 -9.58 4.25 26.59
C SER A 249 -9.61 5.54 25.76
N PHE A 250 -8.49 6.27 25.59
CA PHE A 250 -8.46 7.54 24.83
C PHE A 250 -7.17 7.82 24.05
N ALA A 251 -6.17 6.95 24.15
CA ALA A 251 -4.82 7.27 23.69
C ALA A 251 -4.06 6.07 23.15
N VAL A 252 -3.03 6.37 22.37
CA VAL A 252 -2.05 5.40 21.90
C VAL A 252 -0.81 5.47 22.77
N TYR A 253 -0.33 4.30 23.18
CA TYR A 253 0.90 4.12 23.94
C TYR A 253 1.90 3.29 23.16
N ALA A 254 3.16 3.39 23.56
CA ALA A 254 4.26 2.58 23.05
C ALA A 254 5.16 2.08 24.18
N ALA A 255 5.76 0.92 24.00
CA ALA A 255 6.87 0.42 24.82
C ALA A 255 7.93 -0.18 23.92
N THR A 256 9.19 -0.03 24.34
CA THR A 256 10.35 -0.46 23.57
C THR A 256 11.12 -1.52 24.34
N SER A 257 11.52 -2.58 23.64
CA SER A 257 12.61 -3.47 24.04
C SER A 257 13.84 -3.16 23.22
N ILE A 258 15.01 -3.14 23.86
CA ILE A 258 16.33 -2.95 23.20
C ILE A 258 17.22 -4.20 23.36
N ASP A 259 16.68 -5.26 23.95
CA ASP A 259 17.35 -6.50 24.29
C ASP A 259 16.61 -7.71 23.70
N ASP A 260 16.03 -7.50 22.51
CA ASP A 260 15.39 -8.52 21.68
C ASP A 260 14.17 -9.20 22.36
N GLY A 261 13.34 -8.38 23.01
CA GLY A 261 12.11 -8.83 23.67
C GLY A 261 12.36 -9.53 25.01
N LEU A 262 13.48 -9.26 25.70
CA LEU A 262 13.73 -9.79 27.05
C LEU A 262 13.17 -8.86 28.13
N THR A 263 13.29 -7.55 27.96
CA THR A 263 12.72 -6.54 28.84
C THR A 263 12.08 -5.40 28.05
N TRP A 264 11.12 -4.72 28.68
CA TRP A 264 10.37 -3.61 28.09
C TRP A 264 10.52 -2.33 28.91
N SER A 265 10.53 -1.19 28.22
CA SER A 265 10.45 0.12 28.86
C SER A 265 9.07 0.34 29.51
N PRO A 266 8.95 1.28 30.45
CA PRO A 266 7.64 1.82 30.82
C PRO A 266 6.88 2.36 29.60
N PRO A 267 5.53 2.34 29.61
CA PRO A 267 4.75 2.93 28.54
C PRO A 267 5.05 4.42 28.35
N VAL A 268 5.15 4.82 27.08
CA VAL A 268 5.28 6.20 26.64
C VAL A 268 4.02 6.55 25.86
N LEU A 269 3.46 7.72 26.16
CA LEU A 269 2.30 8.24 25.45
C LEU A 269 2.72 8.74 24.05
N VAL A 270 2.05 8.25 23.00
CA VAL A 270 2.27 8.68 21.61
C VAL A 270 1.41 9.91 21.27
N THR A 271 0.18 9.97 21.80
CA THR A 271 -0.78 11.06 21.55
C THR A 271 -0.70 12.17 22.61
N THR A 272 -1.61 13.15 22.53
CA THR A 272 -1.91 14.05 23.65
C THR A 272 -3.17 13.56 24.37
N ALA A 273 -3.02 13.05 25.60
CA ALA A 273 -4.12 12.49 26.37
C ALA A 273 -5.17 13.57 26.69
N THR A 274 -6.30 13.50 25.98
CA THR A 274 -7.39 14.48 26.09
C THR A 274 -8.70 13.73 26.23
N THR A 275 -9.43 13.99 27.31
CA THR A 275 -10.71 13.31 27.59
C THR A 275 -11.73 13.58 26.49
N GLY A 276 -12.39 12.53 25.99
CA GLY A 276 -13.42 12.64 24.95
C GLY A 276 -12.88 12.68 23.52
N ILE A 277 -11.59 12.38 23.35
CA ILE A 277 -10.96 12.08 22.06
C ILE A 277 -10.77 10.56 22.00
N ASP A 278 -11.26 9.95 20.94
CA ASP A 278 -11.00 8.55 20.66
C ASP A 278 -9.72 8.48 19.82
N SER A 279 -8.76 7.64 20.22
CA SER A 279 -7.55 7.34 19.45
C SER A 279 -7.36 5.82 19.47
N VAL A 280 -7.62 5.17 18.35
CA VAL A 280 -7.82 3.72 18.27
C VAL A 280 -7.10 3.11 17.08
N ARG A 281 -6.93 1.78 17.12
CA ARG A 281 -6.37 0.92 16.07
C ARG A 281 -4.96 1.37 15.63
N PRO A 282 -4.02 1.53 16.56
CA PRO A 282 -2.67 1.92 16.19
C PRO A 282 -1.99 0.81 15.39
N ARG A 283 -1.23 1.23 14.37
CA ARG A 283 -0.33 0.36 13.60
C ARG A 283 1.05 0.99 13.53
N ILE A 284 2.09 0.16 13.47
CA ILE A 284 3.48 0.64 13.50
C ILE A 284 4.32 -0.03 12.40
N ALA A 285 5.20 0.76 11.78
CA ALA A 285 6.25 0.28 10.90
C ALA A 285 7.58 1.00 11.17
N THR A 286 8.69 0.36 10.76
CA THR A 286 10.04 0.95 10.80
C THR A 286 10.82 0.63 9.53
N ASP A 287 11.68 1.56 9.11
CA ASP A 287 12.65 1.33 8.02
C ASP A 287 13.86 0.50 8.47
N GLY A 288 13.95 0.15 9.75
CA GLY A 288 15.12 -0.53 10.33
C GLY A 288 16.38 0.34 10.42
N ALA A 289 16.31 1.61 9.95
CA ALA A 289 17.40 2.58 10.01
C ALA A 289 17.24 3.61 11.14
N GLY A 290 16.18 3.48 11.93
CA GLY A 290 15.90 4.31 13.11
C GLY A 290 14.65 5.18 13.00
N ARG A 291 13.95 5.18 11.85
CA ARG A 291 12.64 5.82 11.72
C ARG A 291 11.55 4.84 12.14
N TRP A 292 10.69 5.27 13.05
CA TRP A 292 9.47 4.55 13.44
C TRP A 292 8.28 5.44 13.16
N VAL A 293 7.23 4.87 12.58
CA VAL A 293 6.00 5.59 12.23
C VAL A 293 4.83 4.85 12.80
N VAL A 294 4.01 5.54 13.59
CA VAL A 294 2.76 5.04 14.14
C VAL A 294 1.62 5.79 13.48
N VAL A 295 0.60 5.06 13.05
CA VAL A 295 -0.64 5.60 12.49
C VAL A 295 -1.81 5.11 13.32
N TRP A 296 -2.86 5.91 13.46
CA TRP A 296 -4.06 5.54 14.21
C TRP A 296 -5.28 6.33 13.71
N GLU A 297 -6.46 5.82 14.04
CA GLU A 297 -7.73 6.50 13.86
C GLU A 297 -7.98 7.45 15.04
N SER A 298 -8.40 8.69 14.78
CA SER A 298 -8.66 9.66 15.85
C SER A 298 -9.75 10.68 15.55
N SER A 299 -10.49 11.09 16.58
CA SER A 299 -11.41 12.24 16.55
C SER A 299 -10.81 13.57 17.01
N ASP A 300 -9.48 13.64 17.18
CA ASP A 300 -8.79 14.87 17.60
C ASP A 300 -8.79 15.93 16.50
N SER A 301 -9.42 17.09 16.76
CA SER A 301 -9.40 18.23 15.84
C SER A 301 -8.03 18.92 15.67
N LEU A 302 -7.01 18.51 16.44
CA LEU A 302 -5.69 19.12 16.49
C LEU A 302 -5.76 20.64 16.76
N GLY A 303 -6.62 21.02 17.72
CA GLY A 303 -6.89 22.41 18.04
C GLY A 303 -7.72 23.16 16.98
N GLY A 304 -8.54 22.44 16.21
CA GLY A 304 -9.42 22.97 15.17
C GLY A 304 -8.75 23.14 13.81
N THR A 305 -7.59 22.53 13.57
CA THR A 305 -6.97 22.50 12.24
C THR A 305 -7.62 21.46 11.32
N ILE A 306 -8.19 20.41 11.89
CA ILE A 306 -8.96 19.37 11.19
C ILE A 306 -10.38 19.23 11.78
N GLY A 307 -11.20 18.36 11.17
CA GLY A 307 -12.54 18.01 11.62
C GLY A 307 -12.57 17.37 13.01
N SER A 308 -13.76 17.00 13.49
CA SER A 308 -13.91 16.22 14.74
C SER A 308 -14.54 14.86 14.47
N ASP A 309 -14.65 14.49 13.20
CA ASP A 309 -14.88 13.14 12.73
C ASP A 309 -13.60 12.30 12.79
N SER A 310 -13.72 11.01 12.46
CA SER A 310 -12.60 10.07 12.55
C SER A 310 -11.65 10.27 11.37
N ASP A 311 -10.44 10.71 11.68
CA ASP A 311 -9.34 10.96 10.76
C ASP A 311 -8.16 10.01 11.02
N ILE A 312 -7.31 9.79 10.02
CA ILE A 312 -6.04 9.09 10.23
C ILE A 312 -4.96 10.08 10.64
N LEU A 313 -4.43 9.89 11.84
CA LEU A 313 -3.29 10.64 12.37
C LEU A 313 -2.04 9.77 12.38
N TYR A 314 -0.89 10.44 12.47
CA TYR A 314 0.39 9.77 12.61
C TYR A 314 1.36 10.55 13.52
N ALA A 315 2.36 9.83 14.02
CA ALA A 315 3.51 10.36 14.73
C ALA A 315 4.76 9.58 14.35
N VAL A 316 5.92 10.22 14.48
CA VAL A 316 7.20 9.63 14.16
C VAL A 316 8.12 9.62 15.38
N SER A 317 8.99 8.62 15.45
CA SER A 317 10.10 8.55 16.40
C SER A 317 11.41 8.34 15.63
N ASP A 318 12.46 9.02 16.11
CA ASP A 318 13.85 8.93 15.65
C ASP A 318 14.77 8.30 16.71
N ASP A 319 14.21 7.87 17.84
CA ASP A 319 14.93 7.42 19.03
C ASP A 319 14.36 6.11 19.58
N ASN A 320 13.95 5.22 18.67
CA ASN A 320 13.44 3.88 18.98
C ASN A 320 12.22 3.87 19.91
N GLY A 321 11.27 4.76 19.66
CA GLY A 321 10.01 4.84 20.41
C GLY A 321 10.15 5.48 21.80
N ALA A 322 11.32 6.00 22.17
CA ALA A 322 11.52 6.67 23.45
C ALA A 322 10.78 8.02 23.50
N THR A 323 10.74 8.75 22.39
CA THR A 323 9.91 9.95 22.22
C THR A 323 9.22 9.98 20.86
N TRP A 324 8.09 10.69 20.81
CA TRP A 324 7.25 10.81 19.62
C TRP A 324 7.05 12.28 19.26
N SER A 325 6.94 12.58 17.96
CA SER A 325 6.49 13.88 17.49
C SER A 325 5.07 14.19 17.98
N SER A 326 4.66 15.46 17.89
CA SER A 326 3.24 15.77 17.99
C SER A 326 2.44 15.04 16.91
N ALA A 327 1.19 14.70 17.20
CA ALA A 327 0.27 14.12 16.23
C ALA A 327 0.09 15.04 15.02
N MET A 328 0.06 14.44 13.83
CA MET A 328 -0.11 15.12 12.55
C MET A 328 -1.20 14.43 11.75
N ALA A 329 -1.99 15.19 10.99
CA ALA A 329 -2.97 14.63 10.05
C ALA A 329 -2.26 13.98 8.86
N LEU A 330 -2.61 12.74 8.54
CA LEU A 330 -2.01 12.00 7.43
C LEU A 330 -2.39 12.62 6.07
N SER A 331 -3.65 13.02 5.92
CA SER A 331 -4.17 13.53 4.66
C SER A 331 -4.73 14.95 4.78
N PRO A 332 -4.52 15.82 3.79
CA PRO A 332 -5.23 17.08 3.68
C PRO A 332 -6.73 16.90 3.37
N SER A 333 -7.29 15.69 3.31
CA SER A 333 -8.75 15.53 3.26
C SER A 333 -9.44 15.80 4.60
N ALA A 334 -8.71 15.76 5.72
CA ALA A 334 -9.19 15.99 7.10
C ALA A 334 -9.66 17.44 7.40
N PHE A 335 -9.99 18.25 6.39
CA PHE A 335 -10.33 19.67 6.62
C PHE A 335 -11.77 19.85 7.12
N VAL A 336 -11.91 20.69 8.16
CA VAL A 336 -13.16 21.16 8.77
C VAL A 336 -14.36 21.19 7.79
N GLY A 337 -15.23 20.18 7.88
CA GLY A 337 -16.49 20.12 7.14
C GLY A 337 -16.70 18.89 6.26
N ASP A 338 -15.78 17.93 6.26
CA ASP A 338 -16.13 16.54 6.03
C ASP A 338 -17.01 16.03 7.18
N THR A 339 -17.82 15.03 6.87
CA THR A 339 -18.75 14.39 7.81
C THR A 339 -18.59 12.89 7.72
N ARG A 340 -17.40 12.40 7.35
CA ARG A 340 -17.23 11.04 6.82
C ARG A 340 -15.91 10.45 7.27
N TRP A 341 -16.01 9.20 7.68
CA TRP A 341 -15.03 8.53 8.51
C TRP A 341 -13.89 7.89 7.69
N ALA A 342 -12.70 7.84 8.29
CA ALA A 342 -11.55 7.03 7.90
C ALA A 342 -11.25 5.99 8.99
N PHE A 343 -11.09 4.72 8.61
CA PHE A 343 -11.08 3.61 9.56
C PHE A 343 -10.00 2.57 9.23
N ASP A 344 -9.59 1.83 10.28
CA ASP A 344 -8.66 0.70 10.24
C ASP A 344 -7.41 0.98 9.39
N PRO A 345 -6.56 1.94 9.80
CA PRO A 345 -5.33 2.20 9.06
C PRO A 345 -4.40 0.99 9.12
N VAL A 346 -3.62 0.80 8.06
CA VAL A 346 -2.48 -0.12 7.98
C VAL A 346 -1.26 0.64 7.47
N ILE A 347 -0.07 0.30 7.94
CA ILE A 347 1.18 0.91 7.49
C ILE A 347 2.22 -0.16 7.15
N ALA A 348 2.92 0.04 6.04
CA ALA A 348 4.06 -0.79 5.65
C ALA A 348 5.14 0.04 4.96
N THR A 349 6.38 -0.43 5.00
CA THR A 349 7.52 0.16 4.30
C THR A 349 8.38 -0.91 3.65
N ASP A 350 8.92 -0.61 2.48
CA ASP A 350 9.90 -1.46 1.80
C ASP A 350 11.32 -1.32 2.37
N GLN A 351 11.51 -0.49 3.40
CA GLN A 351 12.81 -0.15 4.00
C GLN A 351 13.80 0.52 3.02
N ALA A 352 13.38 0.78 1.79
CA ALA A 352 14.13 1.50 0.76
C ALA A 352 13.68 2.98 0.66
N GLY A 353 12.90 3.43 1.63
CA GLY A 353 12.43 4.81 1.76
C GLY A 353 10.97 5.00 1.35
N ASN A 354 10.27 3.96 0.90
CA ASN A 354 8.85 4.07 0.57
C ASN A 354 7.99 3.59 1.73
N TRP A 355 7.05 4.44 2.11
CA TRP A 355 6.07 4.19 3.16
C TRP A 355 4.68 4.32 2.58
N TYR A 356 3.80 3.39 2.91
CA TYR A 356 2.42 3.41 2.50
C TYR A 356 1.54 3.26 3.71
N VAL A 357 0.50 4.09 3.74
CA VAL A 357 -0.60 3.96 4.69
C VAL A 357 -1.86 3.70 3.89
N GLY A 358 -2.55 2.62 4.19
CA GLY A 358 -3.85 2.27 3.62
C GLY A 358 -4.94 2.37 4.67
N TRP A 359 -6.15 2.73 4.27
CA TRP A 359 -7.34 2.72 5.13
C TRP A 359 -8.58 2.64 4.27
N TRP A 360 -9.74 2.39 4.88
CA TRP A 360 -11.02 2.47 4.18
C TRP A 360 -11.76 3.76 4.53
N SER A 361 -12.43 4.32 3.52
CA SER A 361 -13.08 5.62 3.67
C SER A 361 -14.33 5.74 2.81
N GLY A 362 -15.35 6.39 3.35
CA GLY A 362 -16.55 6.78 2.62
C GLY A 362 -16.49 8.19 1.99
N VAL A 363 -15.33 8.85 2.00
CA VAL A 363 -15.17 10.25 1.54
C VAL A 363 -15.45 10.38 0.03
N LYS A 364 -15.84 11.55 -0.48
CA LYS A 364 -15.80 11.84 -1.94
C LYS A 364 -14.60 12.74 -2.22
N PHE A 365 -13.54 12.21 -2.79
CA PHE A 365 -12.35 13.02 -3.06
C PHE A 365 -12.62 14.17 -4.05
N ALA A 366 -11.98 15.32 -3.82
CA ALA A 366 -11.99 16.45 -4.75
C ALA A 366 -11.38 16.01 -6.10
N GLY A 367 -12.24 15.88 -7.13
CA GLY A 367 -11.89 15.22 -8.40
C GLY A 367 -12.90 14.15 -8.84
N GLY A 368 -13.85 13.79 -7.97
CA GLY A 368 -15.08 13.06 -8.33
C GLY A 368 -14.93 11.56 -8.54
N GLY A 369 -14.13 10.86 -7.72
CA GLY A 369 -13.77 9.47 -8.04
C GLY A 369 -13.54 8.54 -6.86
N ILE A 370 -14.50 8.49 -5.94
CA ILE A 370 -14.90 7.27 -5.20
C ILE A 370 -16.42 7.40 -4.96
N GLY A 371 -17.13 6.28 -4.84
CA GLY A 371 -18.58 6.22 -4.98
C GLY A 371 -19.38 6.90 -3.85
N GLY A 372 -20.45 6.26 -3.38
CA GLY A 372 -21.21 6.68 -2.20
C GLY A 372 -20.98 5.76 -0.99
N ASP A 373 -20.05 4.83 -1.15
CA ASP A 373 -19.73 3.60 -0.44
C ASP A 373 -18.31 3.69 0.16
N SER A 374 -17.95 2.67 0.96
CA SER A 374 -16.63 2.54 1.56
C SER A 374 -15.64 1.96 0.56
N ASP A 375 -14.55 2.66 0.33
CA ASP A 375 -13.52 2.28 -0.64
C ASP A 375 -12.13 2.20 0.03
N MET A 376 -11.28 1.31 -0.48
CA MET A 376 -9.86 1.26 -0.09
C MET A 376 -9.07 2.42 -0.67
N VAL A 377 -8.35 3.13 0.20
CA VAL A 377 -7.59 4.31 -0.16
C VAL A 377 -6.21 4.29 0.49
N MET A 378 -5.27 5.04 -0.09
CA MET A 378 -3.89 5.06 0.36
C MET A 378 -3.25 6.44 0.27
N ALA A 379 -2.17 6.61 1.03
CA ALA A 379 -1.19 7.68 0.89
C ALA A 379 0.24 7.11 0.95
N ARG A 380 1.17 7.79 0.28
CA ARG A 380 2.59 7.43 0.21
C ARG A 380 3.47 8.52 0.80
N SER A 381 4.54 8.12 1.48
CA SER A 381 5.69 8.97 1.79
C SER A 381 6.97 8.37 1.21
N THR A 382 7.89 9.23 0.77
CA THR A 382 9.24 8.87 0.27
C THR A 382 10.35 9.61 1.03
N ASP A 383 9.98 10.40 2.02
CA ASP A 383 10.86 11.29 2.78
C ASP A 383 10.94 10.90 4.27
N GLY A 384 10.62 9.64 4.57
CA GLY A 384 10.62 9.10 5.93
C GLY A 384 9.46 9.61 6.77
N ALA A 385 8.26 9.68 6.18
CA ALA A 385 7.04 10.19 6.80
C ALA A 385 7.14 11.67 7.26
N GLN A 386 7.91 12.50 6.55
CA GLN A 386 7.87 13.95 6.78
C GLN A 386 6.69 14.58 6.05
N THR A 387 6.38 14.08 4.86
CA THR A 387 5.20 14.47 4.09
C THR A 387 4.54 13.25 3.46
N TRP A 388 3.22 13.36 3.25
CA TRP A 388 2.40 12.34 2.62
C TRP A 388 1.78 12.88 1.33
N SER A 389 1.60 11.99 0.36
CA SER A 389 0.88 12.29 -0.88
C SER A 389 -0.58 12.66 -0.59
N LEU A 390 -1.26 13.20 -1.60
CA LEU A 390 -2.72 13.21 -1.57
C LEU A 390 -3.24 11.77 -1.51
N THR A 391 -4.39 11.58 -0.87
CA THR A 391 -5.09 10.29 -0.84
C THR A 391 -5.55 9.89 -2.24
N TYR A 392 -5.40 8.61 -2.55
CA TYR A 392 -5.88 8.00 -3.80
C TYR A 392 -6.51 6.65 -3.53
N ALA A 393 -7.46 6.23 -4.38
CA ALA A 393 -8.05 4.90 -4.29
C ALA A 393 -7.02 3.82 -4.63
N LEU A 394 -6.97 2.75 -3.82
CA LEU A 394 -6.13 1.57 -4.04
C LEU A 394 -6.46 0.91 -5.39
N SER A 395 -7.75 0.82 -5.72
CA SER A 395 -8.24 0.18 -6.93
C SER A 395 -8.95 1.17 -7.87
N PRO A 396 -8.80 1.03 -9.21
CA PRO A 396 -9.65 1.73 -10.17
C PRO A 396 -11.15 1.37 -10.04
N ALA A 397 -11.46 0.18 -9.47
CA ALA A 397 -12.82 -0.33 -9.31
C ALA A 397 -13.66 0.50 -8.33
N ALA A 398 -13.02 1.07 -7.30
CA ALA A 398 -13.56 1.96 -6.27
C ALA A 398 -14.35 3.19 -6.80
N ARG A 399 -14.32 3.43 -8.12
CA ARG A 399 -15.07 4.50 -8.79
C ARG A 399 -16.38 4.05 -9.39
N SER A 400 -16.64 2.75 -9.47
CA SER A 400 -17.53 2.16 -10.47
C SER A 400 -18.40 1.01 -10.01
N ASP A 401 -18.14 0.46 -8.82
CA ASP A 401 -18.77 -0.71 -8.21
C ASP A 401 -20.13 -0.45 -7.55
N LYS A 402 -20.49 0.81 -7.27
CA LYS A 402 -21.88 1.22 -6.98
C LYS A 402 -22.55 0.43 -5.83
N LYS A 403 -22.02 0.62 -4.63
CA LYS A 403 -22.53 0.21 -3.31
C LYS A 403 -21.95 -1.08 -2.72
N SER A 404 -20.80 -1.57 -3.17
CA SER A 404 -20.11 -2.65 -2.46
C SER A 404 -19.25 -2.05 -1.35
N GLU A 405 -19.42 -2.50 -0.12
CA GLU A 405 -18.52 -2.07 0.96
C GLU A 405 -17.17 -2.78 0.81
N ASP A 406 -16.09 -2.01 0.62
CA ASP A 406 -14.72 -2.48 0.80
C ASP A 406 -14.25 -2.11 2.21
N ILE A 407 -13.88 -3.09 3.04
CA ILE A 407 -13.43 -2.88 4.43
C ILE A 407 -12.26 -3.79 4.82
N LEU A 408 -11.62 -3.50 5.96
CA LEU A 408 -10.64 -4.37 6.64
C LEU A 408 -9.45 -4.79 5.77
N MET A 409 -8.70 -3.82 5.24
CA MET A 409 -7.50 -4.15 4.47
C MET A 409 -6.36 -4.68 5.33
N ASP A 410 -5.56 -5.55 4.73
CA ASP A 410 -4.17 -5.78 5.13
C ASP A 410 -3.23 -5.54 3.94
N PHE A 411 -1.97 -5.26 4.24
CA PHE A 411 -1.01 -4.81 3.24
C PHE A 411 0.41 -5.20 3.60
N ALA A 412 1.11 -5.85 2.68
CA ALA A 412 2.49 -6.28 2.87
C ALA A 412 3.37 -6.00 1.65
N THR A 413 4.69 -5.95 1.88
CA THR A 413 5.71 -5.80 0.84
C THR A 413 6.75 -6.90 0.93
N ASP A 414 7.37 -7.23 -0.21
CA ASP A 414 8.56 -8.06 -0.29
C ASP A 414 9.87 -7.25 -0.08
N GLY A 415 9.78 -5.92 0.09
CA GLY A 415 10.95 -5.04 0.21
C GLY A 415 11.73 -4.82 -1.10
N ALA A 416 11.27 -5.42 -2.21
CA ALA A 416 11.86 -5.34 -3.54
C ALA A 416 10.96 -4.60 -4.55
N GLY A 417 9.91 -3.92 -4.08
CA GLY A 417 8.93 -3.21 -4.89
C GLY A 417 7.63 -3.98 -5.11
N GLY A 418 7.57 -5.25 -4.71
CA GLY A 418 6.33 -6.02 -4.65
C GLY A 418 5.50 -5.63 -3.44
N TRP A 419 4.21 -5.37 -3.67
CA TRP A 419 3.21 -5.09 -2.65
C TRP A 419 1.97 -5.93 -2.92
N VAL A 420 1.35 -6.45 -1.87
CA VAL A 420 0.07 -7.16 -1.98
C VAL A 420 -0.88 -6.56 -0.95
N ALA A 421 -2.10 -6.25 -1.40
CA ALA A 421 -3.20 -5.79 -0.57
C ALA A 421 -4.34 -6.82 -0.62
N THR A 422 -4.91 -7.12 0.53
CA THR A 422 -6.15 -7.91 0.65
C THR A 422 -7.20 -7.11 1.40
N TRP A 423 -8.47 -7.28 1.09
CA TRP A 423 -9.58 -6.62 1.80
C TRP A 423 -10.87 -7.41 1.62
N LEU A 424 -11.84 -7.15 2.48
CA LEU A 424 -13.18 -7.73 2.41
C LEU A 424 -14.07 -6.87 1.49
N SER A 425 -14.83 -7.50 0.59
CA SER A 425 -15.66 -6.79 -0.41
C SER A 425 -16.94 -7.54 -0.75
N GLU A 426 -18.04 -6.82 -0.98
CA GLU A 426 -19.30 -7.36 -1.55
C GLU A 426 -19.32 -7.31 -3.10
N ASN A 427 -18.18 -6.96 -3.73
CA ASN A 427 -18.14 -6.71 -5.16
C ASN A 427 -18.11 -8.01 -5.96
N SER A 428 -19.20 -8.34 -6.65
CA SER A 428 -19.28 -9.55 -7.50
C SER A 428 -18.37 -9.59 -8.72
N LEU A 429 -17.51 -8.58 -8.92
CA LEU A 429 -16.55 -8.48 -10.02
C LEU A 429 -17.20 -8.63 -11.41
N ASN A 430 -18.41 -8.09 -11.57
CA ASN A 430 -19.31 -8.26 -12.72
C ASN A 430 -19.94 -9.66 -12.82
N GLY A 431 -20.27 -10.27 -11.70
CA GLY A 431 -20.91 -11.58 -11.60
C GLY A 431 -19.97 -12.76 -11.82
N THR A 432 -18.66 -12.58 -11.59
CA THR A 432 -17.71 -13.69 -11.57
C THR A 432 -17.58 -14.34 -10.20
N ILE A 433 -17.94 -13.63 -9.14
CA ILE A 433 -18.03 -14.12 -7.76
C ILE A 433 -19.44 -13.80 -7.20
N GLY A 434 -19.74 -14.29 -5.99
CA GLY A 434 -21.00 -14.04 -5.28
C GLY A 434 -21.27 -12.55 -5.02
N ASP A 435 -22.46 -12.24 -4.48
CA ASP A 435 -22.82 -10.87 -4.03
C ASP A 435 -22.72 -10.76 -2.48
N ASP A 436 -21.97 -11.66 -1.85
CA ASP A 436 -21.62 -11.73 -0.43
C ASP A 436 -20.18 -11.23 -0.19
N TYR A 437 -19.72 -11.29 1.05
CA TYR A 437 -18.41 -10.77 1.44
C TYR A 437 -17.29 -11.76 1.11
N ASP A 438 -16.47 -11.38 0.14
CA ASP A 438 -15.29 -12.11 -0.32
C ASP A 438 -13.99 -11.41 0.06
N ILE A 439 -12.90 -12.18 0.19
CA ILE A 439 -11.56 -11.59 0.23
C ILE A 439 -11.09 -11.28 -1.19
N LEU A 440 -10.95 -9.98 -1.49
CA LEU A 440 -10.33 -9.51 -2.71
C LEU A 440 -8.84 -9.25 -2.50
N VAL A 441 -8.10 -9.34 -3.60
CA VAL A 441 -6.66 -9.14 -3.65
C VAL A 441 -6.25 -8.30 -4.85
N THR A 442 -5.24 -7.47 -4.65
CA THR A 442 -4.48 -6.85 -5.74
C THR A 442 -3.00 -6.81 -5.36
N SER A 443 -2.13 -6.85 -6.37
CA SER A 443 -0.71 -6.70 -6.19
C SER A 443 -0.18 -5.49 -6.96
N SER A 444 0.93 -4.93 -6.48
CA SER A 444 1.65 -3.88 -7.19
C SER A 444 2.04 -4.41 -8.55
N THR A 445 1.90 -3.56 -9.55
CA THR A 445 2.32 -3.90 -10.89
C THR A 445 3.79 -3.63 -11.13
N ASP A 446 4.65 -3.33 -10.14
CA ASP A 446 6.06 -2.92 -10.30
C ASP A 446 6.83 -3.93 -11.19
N ASP A 447 6.67 -3.73 -12.48
CA ASP A 447 6.94 -4.63 -13.57
C ASP A 447 8.05 -4.04 -14.46
N CYS A 448 8.29 -2.75 -14.29
CA CYS A 448 9.44 -2.08 -14.84
C CYS A 448 10.69 -2.39 -14.02
N PRO A 449 11.77 -2.88 -14.66
CA PRO A 449 13.05 -2.96 -13.98
C PRO A 449 13.47 -1.59 -13.43
N VAL A 450 14.12 -1.55 -12.26
CA VAL A 450 14.52 -0.27 -11.63
C VAL A 450 15.45 0.61 -12.48
N VAL A 451 16.08 0.02 -13.50
CA VAL A 451 16.86 0.71 -14.54
C VAL A 451 16.40 0.22 -15.92
N PRO A 452 16.54 1.02 -17.01
CA PRO A 452 16.12 0.59 -18.34
C PRO A 452 16.67 -0.79 -18.73
N ALA A 453 15.79 -1.67 -19.22
CA ALA A 453 16.17 -2.99 -19.69
C ALA A 453 17.18 -2.89 -20.84
N VAL A 454 18.16 -3.80 -20.85
CA VAL A 454 19.22 -3.80 -21.87
C VAL A 454 18.81 -4.65 -23.08
N GLY A 455 19.30 -4.28 -24.27
CA GLY A 455 19.10 -5.06 -25.49
C GLY A 455 17.75 -4.85 -26.20
N CYS A 456 16.99 -3.82 -25.81
CA CYS A 456 15.70 -3.52 -26.43
C CYS A 456 15.81 -3.11 -27.92
N ALA A 457 14.81 -3.50 -28.70
CA ALA A 457 14.69 -3.15 -30.10
C ALA A 457 14.48 -1.63 -30.28
N ALA A 458 15.38 -0.99 -31.03
CA ALA A 458 15.37 0.45 -31.25
C ALA A 458 14.43 0.86 -32.39
N ALA A 459 13.84 2.06 -32.27
CA ALA A 459 13.13 2.71 -33.36
C ALA A 459 14.09 3.47 -34.27
N GLY A 460 13.80 3.46 -35.57
CA GLY A 460 14.35 4.42 -36.53
C GLY A 460 13.40 5.58 -36.81
N LYS A 461 12.42 5.83 -35.92
CA LYS A 461 11.60 7.05 -35.75
C LYS A 461 10.73 6.92 -34.51
N SER A 462 10.94 7.79 -33.53
CA SER A 462 10.14 7.82 -32.30
C SER A 462 9.57 9.19 -31.96
N ARG A 463 8.38 9.20 -31.35
CA ARG A 463 7.75 10.42 -30.80
C ARG A 463 7.07 10.10 -29.48
N MET A 464 7.24 10.99 -28.51
CA MET A 464 6.52 10.93 -27.23
C MET A 464 5.84 12.24 -26.90
N THR A 465 4.69 12.16 -26.25
CA THR A 465 3.99 13.28 -25.64
C THR A 465 3.43 12.83 -24.30
N LEU A 466 3.85 13.49 -23.22
CA LEU A 466 3.33 13.35 -21.88
C LEU A 466 2.71 14.69 -21.45
N ARG A 467 1.53 14.67 -20.83
CA ARG A 467 0.84 15.86 -20.33
C ARG A 467 0.31 15.62 -18.91
N GLY A 468 0.68 16.51 -18.00
CA GLY A 468 0.09 16.68 -16.68
C GLY A 468 -0.93 17.81 -16.73
N ALA A 469 -2.24 17.52 -16.74
CA ALA A 469 -3.27 18.54 -16.70
C ALA A 469 -3.77 18.74 -15.26
N VAL A 470 -4.15 19.97 -14.90
CA VAL A 470 -4.68 20.33 -13.57
C VAL A 470 -6.06 19.71 -13.33
N ASP A 471 -6.75 19.27 -14.39
CA ASP A 471 -8.14 18.80 -14.37
C ASP A 471 -8.29 17.29 -14.62
N SER A 472 -7.28 16.48 -14.28
CA SER A 472 -7.26 15.01 -14.46
C SER A 472 -7.31 14.49 -15.92
N SER A 473 -7.18 15.38 -16.91
CA SER A 473 -7.11 15.04 -18.35
C SER A 473 -5.73 14.55 -18.82
N HIS A 474 -5.04 13.76 -18.00
CA HIS A 474 -3.67 13.31 -18.27
C HIS A 474 -3.57 12.49 -19.56
N LYS A 475 -2.40 12.55 -20.19
CA LYS A 475 -2.17 11.84 -21.46
C LYS A 475 -0.71 11.51 -21.71
N LEU A 476 -0.45 10.24 -22.02
CA LEU A 476 0.78 9.75 -22.62
C LEU A 476 0.46 9.19 -24.02
N VAL A 477 1.24 9.60 -25.01
CA VAL A 477 1.25 8.98 -26.34
C VAL A 477 2.68 8.71 -26.73
N TRP A 478 2.97 7.44 -27.01
CA TRP A 478 4.24 7.01 -27.57
C TRP A 478 4.02 6.34 -28.92
N SER A 479 4.91 6.64 -29.87
CA SER A 479 4.88 6.07 -31.21
C SER A 479 6.30 5.67 -31.59
N TRP A 480 6.50 4.38 -31.71
CA TRP A 480 7.74 3.73 -32.12
C TRP A 480 7.53 3.18 -33.54
N SER A 481 8.33 3.62 -34.49
CA SER A 481 8.11 3.32 -35.91
C SER A 481 9.43 3.23 -36.65
N LYS A 482 9.40 2.68 -37.86
CA LYS A 482 10.64 2.30 -38.55
C LYS A 482 11.53 1.43 -37.65
N GLY A 483 10.87 0.53 -36.93
CA GLY A 483 11.51 -0.30 -35.93
C GLY A 483 12.59 -1.20 -36.50
N ALA A 484 13.49 -1.63 -35.62
CA ALA A 484 14.26 -2.84 -35.83
C ALA A 484 13.35 -4.01 -36.24
N ASP A 485 13.92 -5.02 -36.89
CA ASP A 485 13.18 -6.19 -37.31
C ASP A 485 12.56 -6.87 -36.09
N THR A 486 11.24 -7.09 -36.14
CA THR A 486 10.47 -7.72 -35.06
C THR A 486 9.58 -8.79 -35.68
N LEU A 487 9.80 -10.04 -35.29
CA LEU A 487 8.97 -11.16 -35.69
C LEU A 487 7.66 -11.17 -34.90
N LEU A 488 6.59 -11.72 -35.49
CA LEU A 488 5.29 -11.82 -34.80
C LEU A 488 5.40 -12.64 -33.50
N ALA A 489 6.22 -13.69 -33.50
CA ALA A 489 6.43 -14.56 -32.34
C ALA A 489 7.12 -13.84 -31.16
N GLU A 490 7.88 -12.79 -31.40
CA GLU A 490 8.50 -11.99 -30.32
C GLU A 490 7.45 -11.25 -29.48
N PHE A 491 6.24 -11.06 -30.03
CA PHE A 491 5.14 -10.48 -29.27
C PHE A 491 4.42 -11.48 -28.35
N GLY A 492 4.74 -12.77 -28.41
CA GLY A 492 4.00 -13.80 -27.67
C GLY A 492 2.52 -13.87 -28.06
N ASP A 493 1.68 -14.31 -27.12
CA ASP A 493 0.22 -14.34 -27.21
C ASP A 493 -0.44 -13.45 -26.14
N PRO A 494 -0.59 -12.14 -26.39
CA PRO A 494 -1.28 -11.25 -25.46
C PRO A 494 -2.79 -11.50 -25.38
N SER A 495 -3.35 -12.36 -26.23
CA SER A 495 -4.75 -12.76 -26.07
C SER A 495 -4.96 -13.80 -24.96
N ALA A 496 -3.87 -14.35 -24.41
CA ALA A 496 -3.94 -15.37 -23.35
C ALA A 496 -2.87 -15.20 -22.27
N THR A 497 -1.57 -15.18 -22.63
CA THR A 497 -0.47 -15.37 -21.66
C THR A 497 0.53 -14.22 -21.57
N THR A 498 0.61 -13.37 -22.59
CA THR A 498 1.69 -12.38 -22.67
C THR A 498 1.27 -10.99 -22.20
N ASP A 499 1.64 -10.64 -20.97
CA ASP A 499 1.48 -9.29 -20.44
C ASP A 499 2.52 -8.31 -21.03
N TYR A 500 2.13 -7.04 -21.06
CA TYR A 500 3.01 -5.95 -21.45
C TYR A 500 3.02 -4.84 -20.42
N VAL A 501 4.23 -4.36 -20.10
CA VAL A 501 4.43 -3.17 -19.26
C VAL A 501 5.10 -2.05 -20.06
N LEU A 502 4.60 -0.83 -19.90
CA LEU A 502 5.20 0.40 -20.44
C LEU A 502 5.96 1.14 -19.34
N CYS A 503 7.27 1.28 -19.50
CA CYS A 503 8.17 1.91 -18.54
C CYS A 503 8.69 3.26 -19.05
N LEU A 504 8.62 4.31 -18.25
CA LEU A 504 9.24 5.61 -18.49
C LEU A 504 10.27 5.90 -17.42
N TYR A 505 11.49 6.16 -17.85
CA TYR A 505 12.59 6.55 -17.00
C TYR A 505 13.02 7.98 -17.30
N ASP A 506 13.31 8.75 -16.27
CA ASP A 506 13.89 10.08 -16.37
C ASP A 506 15.25 10.10 -15.66
N ASP A 507 16.31 10.44 -16.40
CA ASP A 507 17.64 10.50 -15.81
C ASP A 507 17.80 11.78 -14.98
N VAL A 508 18.27 11.62 -13.74
CA VAL A 508 18.66 12.72 -12.84
C VAL A 508 20.15 12.61 -12.57
N SER A 509 20.92 13.55 -13.10
CA SER A 509 22.39 13.59 -12.96
C SER A 509 23.07 12.27 -13.39
N GLY A 510 22.56 11.63 -14.44
CA GLY A 510 23.08 10.38 -15.00
C GLY A 510 22.56 9.10 -14.34
N THR A 511 21.68 9.21 -13.35
CA THR A 511 21.03 8.05 -12.72
C THR A 511 19.59 7.94 -13.20
N PRO A 512 19.19 6.83 -13.85
CA PRO A 512 17.80 6.63 -14.28
C PRO A 512 16.89 6.49 -13.07
N ARG A 513 15.75 7.18 -13.11
CA ARG A 513 14.66 7.02 -12.15
C ARG A 513 13.42 6.53 -12.89
N LEU A 514 12.81 5.44 -12.43
CA LEU A 514 11.50 5.01 -12.92
C LEU A 514 10.45 6.07 -12.52
N GLU A 515 9.80 6.67 -13.51
CA GLU A 515 8.83 7.77 -13.30
C GLU A 515 7.39 7.37 -13.65
N LEU A 516 7.20 6.38 -14.51
CA LEU A 516 5.88 5.90 -14.89
C LEU A 516 5.94 4.46 -15.36
N GLU A 517 4.99 3.67 -14.89
CA GLU A 517 4.71 2.32 -15.35
C GLU A 517 3.24 2.20 -15.72
N LYS A 518 2.90 1.50 -16.81
CA LYS A 518 1.52 1.13 -17.14
C LYS A 518 1.39 -0.18 -17.89
N ASP A 519 0.44 -1.01 -17.46
CA ASP A 519 0.24 -2.34 -18.01
C ASP A 519 -0.85 -2.44 -19.08
N ALA A 520 -0.72 -3.49 -19.88
CA ALA A 520 -1.74 -4.02 -20.76
C ALA A 520 -1.81 -5.54 -20.57
N LEU A 521 -2.74 -5.98 -19.72
CA LEU A 521 -2.86 -7.36 -19.27
C LEU A 521 -3.36 -8.31 -20.36
N ALA A 522 -2.78 -9.50 -20.45
CA ALA A 522 -3.13 -10.59 -21.33
C ALA A 522 -4.51 -11.15 -21.00
N GLY A 523 -5.24 -11.65 -22.01
CA GLY A 523 -6.55 -12.28 -21.81
C GLY A 523 -7.63 -11.37 -21.20
N SER A 524 -7.32 -10.09 -20.96
CA SER A 524 -8.22 -9.15 -20.29
C SER A 524 -9.50 -8.90 -21.08
N THR A 525 -10.57 -8.54 -20.35
CA THR A 525 -11.90 -8.27 -20.88
C THR A 525 -12.23 -6.79 -20.74
N CYS A 526 -12.75 -6.19 -21.81
CA CYS A 526 -13.09 -4.79 -21.96
C CYS A 526 -14.53 -4.69 -22.48
N LYS A 527 -15.47 -4.21 -21.66
CA LYS A 527 -16.91 -4.19 -21.99
C LYS A 527 -17.49 -5.56 -22.36
N GLY A 528 -17.11 -6.60 -21.62
CA GLY A 528 -17.60 -7.97 -21.86
C GLY A 528 -17.07 -8.63 -23.14
N ALA A 529 -16.01 -8.09 -23.76
CA ALA A 529 -15.32 -8.68 -24.89
C ALA A 529 -13.79 -8.65 -24.68
N PRO A 530 -13.00 -9.52 -25.33
CA PRO A 530 -11.55 -9.47 -25.21
C PRO A 530 -10.98 -8.09 -25.56
N CYS A 531 -10.15 -7.54 -24.66
CA CYS A 531 -9.45 -6.28 -24.90
C CYS A 531 -8.47 -6.40 -26.08
N TRP A 532 -7.88 -7.59 -26.22
CA TRP A 532 -6.90 -7.93 -27.24
C TRP A 532 -7.56 -8.50 -28.50
N GLN A 533 -7.08 -8.05 -29.65
CA GLN A 533 -7.49 -8.52 -30.97
C GLN A 533 -6.26 -8.90 -31.78
N SER A 534 -6.16 -10.18 -32.15
CA SER A 534 -5.14 -10.68 -33.07
C SER A 534 -5.37 -10.14 -34.47
N ARG A 535 -4.26 -9.85 -35.17
CA ARG A 535 -4.20 -9.38 -36.55
C ARG A 535 -3.18 -10.22 -37.31
N THR A 536 -3.25 -10.17 -38.63
CA THR A 536 -2.32 -10.91 -39.51
C THR A 536 -0.84 -10.57 -39.25
N ASP A 537 -0.56 -9.35 -38.80
CA ASP A 537 0.79 -8.83 -38.60
C ASP A 537 1.01 -8.26 -37.18
N GLY A 538 0.21 -8.69 -36.19
CA GLY A 538 0.40 -8.25 -34.81
C GLY A 538 -0.88 -8.29 -33.97
N PHE A 539 -0.97 -7.40 -32.99
CA PHE A 539 -2.05 -7.37 -32.01
C PHE A 539 -2.54 -5.96 -31.74
N ARG A 540 -3.76 -5.85 -31.24
CA ARG A 540 -4.33 -4.58 -30.81
C ARG A 540 -5.11 -4.75 -29.52
N TYR A 541 -4.67 -4.03 -28.50
CA TYR A 541 -5.38 -3.81 -27.25
C TYR A 541 -6.26 -2.57 -27.34
N LYS A 542 -7.49 -2.61 -26.80
CA LYS A 542 -8.35 -1.43 -26.71
C LYS A 542 -9.27 -1.46 -25.48
N ASP A 543 -8.88 -0.74 -24.45
CA ASP A 543 -9.76 -0.39 -23.33
C ASP A 543 -10.34 1.03 -23.48
N GLY A 544 -11.57 1.11 -23.98
CA GLY A 544 -12.22 2.40 -24.22
C GLY A 544 -12.62 3.15 -22.95
N LYS A 545 -12.92 2.41 -21.87
CA LYS A 545 -13.47 2.90 -20.60
C LYS A 545 -12.44 2.95 -19.48
N GLN A 546 -11.26 2.33 -19.69
CA GLN A 546 -10.16 2.28 -18.72
C GLN A 546 -10.52 1.43 -17.50
N GLU A 547 -11.19 0.30 -17.76
CA GLU A 547 -11.58 -0.73 -16.78
C GLU A 547 -10.35 -1.51 -16.27
N ASN A 548 -9.29 -1.61 -17.06
CA ASN A 548 -8.06 -2.34 -16.75
C ASN A 548 -6.84 -1.40 -16.61
N GLY A 549 -7.07 -0.12 -16.27
CA GLY A 549 -6.01 0.87 -16.06
C GLY A 549 -5.90 1.95 -17.15
N ALA A 550 -4.79 2.70 -17.16
CA ALA A 550 -4.67 3.92 -17.97
C ALA A 550 -4.46 3.67 -19.47
N VAL A 551 -3.93 2.50 -19.86
CA VAL A 551 -3.67 2.17 -21.25
C VAL A 551 -5.00 2.03 -21.99
N LYS A 552 -5.26 2.94 -22.92
CA LYS A 552 -6.49 2.94 -23.74
C LYS A 552 -6.30 2.24 -25.07
N LEU A 553 -5.06 2.17 -25.55
CA LEU A 553 -4.70 1.58 -26.83
C LEU A 553 -3.24 1.17 -26.80
N LEU A 554 -2.97 -0.09 -27.14
CA LEU A 554 -1.66 -0.59 -27.52
C LEU A 554 -1.80 -1.28 -28.88
N GLN A 555 -0.94 -0.91 -29.83
CA GLN A 555 -0.89 -1.52 -31.16
C GLN A 555 0.50 -2.07 -31.37
N LEU A 556 0.57 -3.38 -31.59
CA LEU A 556 1.79 -4.12 -31.92
C LEU A 556 1.73 -4.52 -33.38
N ARG A 557 2.76 -4.20 -34.14
CA ARG A 557 2.86 -4.58 -35.55
C ARG A 557 4.25 -5.08 -35.86
N ALA A 558 4.33 -6.34 -36.26
CA ALA A 558 5.55 -7.02 -36.64
C ALA A 558 5.99 -6.56 -38.04
N GLY A 559 7.26 -6.78 -38.34
CA GLY A 559 7.76 -6.55 -39.69
C GLY A 559 9.27 -6.34 -39.72
N THR A 560 9.82 -6.50 -40.92
CA THR A 560 11.24 -6.32 -41.20
C THR A 560 11.48 -5.08 -42.08
N GLY A 561 12.72 -4.60 -42.13
CA GLY A 561 13.13 -3.47 -42.95
C GLY A 561 12.42 -2.16 -42.58
N GLY A 562 12.24 -1.90 -41.27
CA GLY A 562 11.57 -0.69 -40.79
C GLY A 562 10.03 -0.74 -40.88
N LYS A 563 9.44 -1.92 -41.05
CA LYS A 563 7.98 -2.08 -41.07
C LYS A 563 7.37 -2.28 -39.68
N ALA A 564 8.17 -2.71 -38.69
CA ALA A 564 7.72 -2.85 -37.31
C ALA A 564 7.30 -1.50 -36.70
N ARG A 565 6.21 -1.53 -35.93
CA ARG A 565 5.61 -0.35 -35.30
C ARG A 565 4.93 -0.70 -33.98
N ILE A 566 5.08 0.19 -33.01
CA ILE A 566 4.37 0.14 -31.74
C ILE A 566 3.73 1.51 -31.49
N LYS A 567 2.50 1.49 -30.98
CA LYS A 567 1.83 2.72 -30.56
C LYS A 567 1.11 2.49 -29.25
N VAL A 568 1.42 3.34 -28.27
CA VAL A 568 0.77 3.33 -26.96
C VAL A 568 0.07 4.66 -26.74
N LYS A 569 -1.15 4.57 -26.20
CA LYS A 569 -1.89 5.74 -25.71
C LYS A 569 -2.47 5.38 -24.34
N ALA A 570 -1.98 6.05 -23.32
CA ALA A 570 -2.53 6.02 -21.98
C ALA A 570 -3.13 7.40 -21.63
N VAL A 571 -4.26 7.43 -20.93
CA VAL A 571 -5.01 8.67 -20.65
C VAL A 571 -5.68 8.61 -19.28
N GLY A 572 -6.30 9.71 -18.87
CA GLY A 572 -7.22 9.74 -17.73
C GLY A 572 -6.52 9.81 -16.38
N PRO A 573 -7.31 9.83 -15.29
CA PRO A 573 -6.80 10.08 -13.94
C PRO A 573 -5.81 9.02 -13.47
N THR A 574 -6.04 7.74 -13.78
CA THR A 574 -5.15 6.62 -13.39
C THR A 574 -3.81 6.61 -14.13
N LEU A 575 -3.59 7.52 -15.09
CA LEU A 575 -2.28 7.68 -15.69
C LEU A 575 -1.27 8.25 -14.69
N GLY A 576 -1.66 9.17 -13.81
CA GLY A 576 -0.77 9.77 -12.79
C GLY A 576 0.62 10.15 -13.33
N PRO A 577 0.74 11.07 -14.31
CA PRO A 577 2.02 11.41 -14.89
C PRO A 577 2.97 12.01 -13.84
N PRO A 578 4.29 11.76 -13.96
CA PRO A 578 5.27 12.35 -13.04
C PRO A 578 5.23 13.88 -13.07
N PRO A 579 5.73 14.54 -12.02
CA PRO A 579 5.92 15.97 -11.98
C PRO A 579 6.68 16.47 -13.20
N LEU A 580 6.15 17.50 -13.83
CA LEU A 580 6.76 18.16 -14.98
C LEU A 580 7.31 19.53 -14.55
N PRO A 581 8.42 20.02 -15.15
CA PRO A 581 9.20 19.36 -16.20
C PRO A 581 10.00 18.15 -15.70
N LEU A 582 10.31 17.22 -16.62
CA LEU A 582 11.25 16.12 -16.38
C LEU A 582 12.69 16.68 -16.27
N SER A 583 13.58 15.98 -15.58
CA SER A 583 15.00 16.31 -15.44
C SER A 583 15.74 16.21 -16.78
N GLN A 584 15.56 15.10 -17.50
CA GLN A 584 16.23 14.78 -18.77
C GLN A 584 17.75 15.01 -18.71
N SER A 585 18.42 14.38 -17.75
CA SER A 585 19.84 14.59 -17.49
C SER A 585 20.57 13.25 -17.37
N PRO A 586 21.01 12.63 -18.49
CA PRO A 586 21.03 13.17 -19.85
C PRO A 586 19.78 12.86 -20.70
N SER A 587 18.92 11.94 -20.30
CA SER A 587 17.85 11.46 -21.19
C SER A 587 16.56 11.08 -20.48
N VAL A 588 15.51 10.91 -21.29
CA VAL A 588 14.27 10.25 -20.90
C VAL A 588 14.14 9.01 -21.75
N THR A 589 13.98 7.84 -21.14
CA THR A 589 13.90 6.55 -21.83
C THR A 589 12.51 5.98 -21.67
N ILE A 590 11.90 5.49 -22.74
CA ILE A 590 10.63 4.77 -22.68
C ILE A 590 10.78 3.39 -23.30
N GLN A 591 10.28 2.37 -22.61
CA GLN A 591 10.34 0.98 -23.01
C GLN A 591 8.95 0.36 -22.95
N LEU A 592 8.68 -0.57 -23.87
CA LEU A 592 7.60 -1.54 -23.72
C LEU A 592 8.26 -2.91 -23.58
N ILE A 593 7.90 -3.65 -22.54
CA ILE A 593 8.52 -4.93 -22.20
C ILE A 593 7.44 -6.01 -22.27
N ASN A 594 7.74 -7.08 -23.02
CA ASN A 594 7.01 -8.34 -23.01
C ASN A 594 7.42 -9.09 -21.74
N ARG A 595 6.46 -9.29 -20.84
CA ARG A 595 6.70 -9.85 -19.50
C ARG A 595 6.93 -11.35 -19.49
N GLU A 596 6.48 -12.06 -20.52
CA GLU A 596 6.66 -13.51 -20.63
C GLU A 596 8.08 -13.87 -21.11
N SER A 597 8.61 -13.13 -22.08
CA SER A 597 9.90 -13.45 -22.71
C SER A 597 11.06 -12.52 -22.31
N GLY A 598 10.75 -11.38 -21.68
CA GLY A 598 11.71 -10.30 -21.43
C GLY A 598 12.07 -9.49 -22.68
N GLY A 599 11.51 -9.80 -23.85
CA GLY A 599 11.71 -9.01 -25.07
C GLY A 599 11.21 -7.58 -24.92
N CYS A 600 11.93 -6.59 -25.44
CA CYS A 600 11.57 -5.18 -25.21
C CYS A 600 11.83 -4.28 -26.42
N TRP A 601 11.13 -3.13 -26.47
CA TRP A 601 11.24 -2.10 -27.50
C TRP A 601 11.43 -0.73 -26.87
N GLU A 602 12.34 0.08 -27.40
CA GLU A 602 12.83 1.27 -26.71
C GLU A 602 12.84 2.53 -27.58
N SER A 603 12.72 3.69 -26.92
CA SER A 603 13.21 4.96 -27.42
C SER A 603 13.92 5.76 -26.34
N ILE A 604 15.12 6.24 -26.65
CA ILE A 604 15.89 7.15 -25.80
C ILE A 604 15.77 8.57 -26.34
N PHE A 605 15.29 9.51 -25.52
CA PHE A 605 15.12 10.92 -25.86
C PHE A 605 16.16 11.78 -25.13
N SER A 606 17.28 12.04 -25.79
CA SER A 606 18.34 12.94 -25.30
C SER A 606 18.03 14.44 -25.43
N SER A 607 16.91 14.80 -26.07
CA SER A 607 16.46 16.18 -26.17
C SER A 607 14.93 16.29 -26.26
N ALA A 608 14.37 17.27 -25.55
CA ALA A 608 12.96 17.60 -25.62
C ALA A 608 12.69 18.71 -26.66
N LEU A 609 11.58 18.59 -27.37
CA LEU A 609 10.97 19.70 -28.11
C LEU A 609 10.24 20.67 -27.17
N THR A 610 9.73 20.14 -26.07
CA THR A 610 9.05 20.91 -25.02
C THR A 610 9.23 20.14 -23.71
N ASN A 611 9.66 20.82 -22.66
CA ASN A 611 9.75 20.29 -21.31
C ASN A 611 9.44 21.44 -20.35
N ASP A 612 8.18 21.54 -19.95
CA ASP A 612 7.64 22.60 -19.09
C ASP A 612 6.72 22.00 -18.04
N SER A 613 6.15 22.82 -17.15
CA SER A 613 5.29 22.35 -16.06
C SER A 613 3.97 21.68 -16.50
N ALA A 614 3.62 21.71 -17.78
CA ALA A 614 2.37 21.15 -18.31
C ALA A 614 2.60 19.94 -19.24
N GLN A 615 3.73 19.89 -19.95
CA GLN A 615 3.97 18.84 -20.93
C GLN A 615 5.44 18.55 -21.21
N PHE A 616 5.71 17.27 -21.51
CA PHE A 616 6.93 16.82 -22.15
C PHE A 616 6.63 16.33 -23.57
N LYS A 617 7.41 16.78 -24.55
CA LYS A 617 7.35 16.32 -25.94
C LYS A 617 8.75 16.08 -26.45
N ALA A 618 8.99 14.94 -27.06
CA ALA A 618 10.27 14.61 -27.66
C ALA A 618 10.11 13.83 -28.96
N LYS A 619 11.21 13.81 -29.72
CA LYS A 619 11.39 12.95 -30.89
C LYS A 619 12.78 12.34 -30.82
N ALA A 620 12.90 11.09 -31.25
CA ALA A 620 14.18 10.44 -31.46
C ALA A 620 14.24 9.95 -32.92
N PRO A 621 15.46 9.79 -33.47
CA PRO A 621 15.70 9.33 -34.84
C PRO A 621 14.84 8.16 -35.27
#